data_AF-A0A916FW11-F1
#
_entry.id   AF-A0A916FW11-F1
#
_cell.length_a   1.000
_cell.length_b   1.000
_cell.length_c   1.000
_cell.angle_alpha   90.00
_cell.angle_beta   90.00
_cell.angle_gamma   90.00
#
_symmetry.space_group_name_H-M   'P 1'
#
loop_
_entity.id
_entity.type
_entity.pdbx_description
1 polymer ?
#
loop_
_entity_poly.entity_id
_entity_poly.type
_entity_poly.pdbx_seq_one_letter_code
_entity_poly.pdbx_strand_id
1 'polypeptide(L)' 'MSHERRKNHKLRAIFEEVYGRVEGCFEVRPPRGLPLEWMVFRAARAAYPQLTTLDLFQFAMASLRVYRSRNPGLPPFLAC' A
#
# COMPACT_ATOMS: atom_id res chain seq x y z
N MET A 1 15.46 14.49 23.22
CA MET A 1 14.33 13.57 22.92
C MET A 1 14.71 12.77 21.67
N SER A 2 15.44 11.68 21.89
CA SER A 2 16.33 11.05 20.91
C SER A 2 15.61 10.16 19.88
N HIS A 3 15.68 10.58 18.61
CA HIS A 3 15.97 9.84 17.37
C HIS A 3 15.83 8.30 17.28
N GLU A 4 14.77 7.71 17.83
CA GLU A 4 14.42 6.30 17.61
C GLU A 4 13.64 6.05 16.29
N ARG A 5 13.70 7.01 15.35
CA ARG A 5 13.15 6.86 13.98
C ARG A 5 14.09 6.15 13.00
N ARG A 6 15.27 5.71 13.46
CA ARG A 6 16.30 5.06 12.62
C ARG A 6 16.23 3.54 12.77
N LYS A 7 16.43 2.85 11.64
CA LYS A 7 16.78 1.42 11.51
C LYS A 7 15.67 0.43 11.18
N ASN A 8 14.81 0.76 10.22
CA ASN A 8 14.33 -0.29 9.32
C ASN A 8 14.48 0.11 7.85
N HIS A 9 15.64 0.65 7.49
CA HIS A 9 15.99 1.01 6.11
C HIS A 9 15.78 -0.15 5.13
N LYS A 10 16.05 -1.38 5.58
CA LYS A 10 15.81 -2.59 4.77
C LYS A 10 14.32 -2.81 4.49
N LEU A 11 13.48 -2.80 5.52
CA LEU A 11 12.02 -2.92 5.34
C LEU A 11 11.44 -1.75 4.56
N ARG A 12 12.00 -0.55 4.72
CA ARG A 12 11.57 0.65 4.00
C ARG A 12 11.94 0.59 2.52
N ALA A 13 13.14 0.12 2.19
CA ALA A 13 13.57 -0.10 0.81
C ALA A 13 12.74 -1.20 0.13
N ILE A 14 12.49 -2.31 0.83
CA ILE A 14 11.59 -3.37 0.34
C ILE A 14 10.18 -2.80 0.13
N PHE A 15 9.68 -2.02 1.09
CA PHE A 15 8.37 -1.39 0.95
C PHE A 15 8.32 -0.44 -0.24
N GLU A 16 9.31 0.43 -0.45
CA GLU A 16 9.35 1.37 -1.58
C GLU A 16 9.40 0.63 -2.92
N GLU A 17 10.19 -0.44 -3.03
CA GLU A 17 10.24 -1.29 -4.22
C GLU A 17 8.86 -1.93 -4.52
N VAL A 18 8.27 -2.57 -3.51
CA VAL A 18 6.96 -3.22 -3.65
C VAL A 18 5.87 -2.18 -3.93
N TYR A 19 5.93 -1.03 -3.26
CA TYR A 19 5.00 0.08 -3.41
C TYR A 19 5.01 0.63 -4.82
N GLY A 20 6.19 0.88 -5.41
CA GLY A 20 6.30 1.37 -6.80
C GLY A 20 5.66 0.43 -7.84
N ARG A 21 5.55 -0.87 -7.54
CA ARG A 21 4.86 -1.84 -8.41
C ARG A 21 3.35 -1.79 -8.30
N VAL A 22 2.82 -1.43 -7.12
CA VAL A 22 1.37 -1.42 -6.83
C VAL A 22 0.78 0.00 -6.82
N GLU A 23 1.60 1.06 -6.90
CA GLU A 23 1.16 2.46 -6.84
C GLU A 23 0.12 2.74 -7.93
N GLY A 24 0.35 2.26 -9.15
CA GLY A 24 -0.60 2.38 -10.26
C GLY A 24 -1.96 1.71 -10.00
N CYS A 25 -2.07 0.79 -9.03
CA CYS A 25 -3.38 0.25 -8.65
C CYS A 25 -4.29 1.28 -7.97
N PHE A 26 -3.73 2.36 -7.41
CA PHE A 26 -4.52 3.41 -6.78
C PHE A 26 -5.08 4.44 -7.78
N GLU A 27 -4.51 4.51 -8.97
CA GLU A 27 -4.96 5.40 -10.05
C GLU A 27 -6.11 4.78 -10.87
N VAL A 28 -6.25 3.45 -10.81
CA VAL A 28 -7.30 2.72 -11.50
C VAL A 28 -8.55 2.66 -10.63
N ARG A 29 -9.71 2.96 -11.24
CA ARG A 29 -10.99 2.83 -10.55
C ARG A 29 -11.26 1.36 -10.19
N PRO A 30 -11.50 1.04 -8.91
CA PRO A 30 -11.75 -0.34 -8.52
C PRO A 30 -13.04 -0.88 -9.14
N PRO A 31 -13.05 -2.16 -9.56
CA PRO A 31 -14.25 -2.77 -10.09
C PRO A 31 -15.31 -2.87 -9.00
N ARG A 32 -16.57 -2.53 -9.35
CA ARG A 32 -17.77 -2.76 -8.52
C ARG A 32 -17.76 -2.09 -7.14
N GLY A 33 -17.04 -0.97 -6.98
CA GLY A 33 -17.00 -0.24 -5.70
C GLY A 33 -16.23 -0.99 -4.60
N LEU A 34 -15.30 -1.87 -4.98
CA LEU A 34 -14.40 -2.48 -4.01
C LEU A 34 -13.42 -1.42 -3.46
N PRO A 35 -12.92 -1.58 -2.23
CA PRO A 35 -11.92 -0.67 -1.67
C PRO A 35 -10.62 -0.68 -2.48
N LEU A 36 -9.94 0.46 -2.58
CA LEU A 36 -8.67 0.58 -3.31
C LEU A 36 -7.57 -0.33 -2.76
N GLU A 37 -7.51 -0.51 -1.44
CA GLU A 37 -6.57 -1.42 -0.80
C GLU A 37 -6.77 -2.87 -1.25
N TRP A 38 -7.97 -3.24 -1.71
CA TRP A 38 -8.23 -4.58 -2.25
C TRP A 38 -7.49 -4.82 -3.57
N MET A 39 -7.39 -3.79 -4.42
CA MET A 39 -6.61 -3.89 -5.66
C MET A 39 -5.13 -4.12 -5.37
N VAL A 40 -4.61 -3.38 -4.40
CA VAL A 40 -3.21 -3.48 -3.96
C VAL A 40 -2.94 -4.82 -3.31
N PHE A 41 -3.86 -5.28 -2.45
CA PHE A 41 -3.77 -6.61 -1.84
C PHE A 41 -3.73 -7.71 -2.90
N ARG A 42 -4.59 -7.63 -3.92
CA ARG A 42 -4.63 -8.62 -5.01
C ARG A 42 -3.35 -8.60 -5.83
N ALA A 43 -2.85 -7.43 -6.19
CA ALA A 43 -1.60 -7.26 -6.93
C ALA A 43 -0.40 -7.79 -6.11
N ALA A 44 -0.31 -7.44 -4.83
CA ALA A 44 0.73 -7.90 -3.93
C ALA A 44 0.67 -9.42 -3.71
N ARG A 45 -0.52 -10.00 -3.57
CA ARG A 45 -0.69 -11.46 -3.46
C ARG A 45 -0.21 -12.20 -4.70
N ALA A 46 -0.45 -11.64 -5.89
CA ALA A 46 0.01 -12.23 -7.14
C ALA A 46 1.54 -12.15 -7.30
N ALA A 47 2.15 -11.04 -6.86
CA ALA A 47 3.59 -10.81 -6.98
C ALA A 47 4.41 -11.46 -5.85
N TYR A 48 3.82 -11.65 -4.67
CA TYR A 48 4.50 -12.14 -3.46
C TYR A 48 3.68 -13.25 -2.77
N PRO A 49 3.46 -14.40 -3.43
CA PRO A 49 2.66 -15.50 -2.86
C PRO A 49 3.26 -16.11 -1.58
N GLN A 50 4.55 -15.85 -1.30
CA GLN A 50 5.24 -16.27 -0.08
C GLN A 50 4.86 -15.46 1.16
N LEU A 51 4.24 -14.28 1.00
CA LEU A 51 3.81 -13.45 2.12
C LEU A 51 2.49 -13.95 2.69
N THR A 52 2.33 -13.82 4.01
CA THR A 52 1.08 -14.22 4.65
C THR A 52 -0.05 -13.26 4.30
N THR A 53 -1.31 -13.71 4.43
CA THR A 53 -2.48 -12.84 4.26
C THR A 53 -2.41 -11.61 5.18
N LEU A 54 -1.89 -11.78 6.40
CA LEU A 54 -1.75 -10.68 7.35
C LEU A 54 -0.70 -9.66 6.89
N ASP A 55 0.47 -10.11 6.42
CA ASP A 55 1.52 -9.23 5.90
C ASP A 55 1.02 -8.44 4.68
N LEU A 56 0.31 -9.11 3.77
CA LEU A 56 -0.26 -8.49 2.58
C LEU A 56 -1.34 -7.45 2.95
N PHE A 57 -2.16 -7.73 3.96
CA PHE A 57 -3.15 -6.78 4.45
C PHE A 57 -2.48 -5.55 5.09
N GLN A 58 -1.48 -5.76 5.94
CA GLN A 58 -0.70 -4.68 6.56
C GLN A 58 0.01 -3.83 5.50
N PHE A 59 0.57 -4.48 4.47
CA PHE A 59 1.19 -3.82 3.32
C PHE A 59 0.19 -2.96 2.53
N ALA A 60 -1.01 -3.49 2.22
CA ALA A 60 -2.03 -2.74 1.49
C ALA A 60 -2.50 -1.50 2.27
N MET A 61 -2.73 -1.64 3.58
CA MET A 61 -3.09 -0.51 4.45
C MET A 61 -1.97 0.54 4.57
N ALA A 62 -0.71 0.10 4.66
CA ALA A 62 0.43 1.00 4.65
C ALA A 62 0.56 1.75 3.32
N SER A 63 0.36 1.05 2.20
CA SER A 63 0.37 1.62 0.86
C SER A 63 -0.71 2.68 0.69
N LEU A 64 -1.93 2.42 1.16
CA LEU A 64 -3.02 3.39 1.10
C LEU A 64 -2.72 4.66 1.91
N ARG A 65 -2.11 4.52 3.09
CA ARG A 65 -1.69 5.68 3.90
C ARG A 65 -0.65 6.54 3.19
N VAL A 66 0.35 5.91 2.56
CA VAL A 66 1.38 6.63 1.79
C VAL A 66 0.76 7.33 0.60
N TYR A 67 -0.11 6.64 -0.15
CA TYR A 67 -0.79 7.21 -1.30
C TYR A 67 -1.62 8.45 -0.93
N ARG A 68 -2.41 8.37 0.15
CA ARG A 68 -3.19 9.51 0.67
C ARG A 68 -2.32 10.66 1.15
N SER A 69 -1.20 10.36 1.82
CA SER A 69 -0.26 11.38 2.27
C SER A 69 0.40 12.14 1.11
N ARG A 70 0.57 11.48 -0.05
CA ARG A 70 1.12 12.09 -1.27
C ARG A 70 0.04 12.81 -2.10
N ASN A 71 -1.23 12.41 -1.95
CA ASN A 71 -2.37 12.94 -2.70
C ASN A 71 -3.46 13.51 -1.77
N PRO A 72 -3.19 14.62 -1.05
CA PRO A 72 -4.11 15.17 -0.05
C PRO A 72 -5.43 15.70 -0.63
N GLY A 73 -5.52 15.88 -1.96
CA GLY A 73 -6.72 16.36 -2.65
C GLY A 73 -7.69 15.27 -3.09
N LEU A 74 -7.38 13.98 -2.89
CA LEU A 74 -8.27 12.89 -3.29
C LEU A 74 -9.40 12.68 -2.27
N PRO A 75 -10.66 12.52 -2.72
CA PRO A 75 -11.77 12.30 -1.82
C PRO A 75 -11.59 11.00 -1.01
N PRO A 76 -11.89 11.01 0.30
CA PRO A 76 -11.70 9.85 1.17
C PRO A 76 -12.53 8.63 0.75
N PHE A 77 -13.60 8.85 -0.01
CA PHE A 77 -14.60 7.86 -0.45
C PHE A 77 -14.15 6.99 -1.63
N LEU A 78 -13.01 7.27 -2.27
CA LEU A 78 -12.47 6.32 -3.26
C LEU A 78 -11.94 5.04 -2.61
N ALA A 79 -11.84 4.97 -1.28
CA ALA A 79 -11.41 3.77 -0.54
C ALA A 79 -12.43 3.29 0.50
N CYS A 80 -13.73 3.38 0.19
CA CYS A 80 -14.78 2.70 0.95
C CYS A 80 -15.58 1.79 0.04
#